data_AF-K9ZJZ2-F1
#
_entry.id   AF-K9ZJZ2-F1
#
_cell.length_a   1.000
_cell.length_b   1.000
_cell.length_c   1.000
_cell.angle_alpha   90.00
_cell.angle_beta   90.00
_cell.angle_gamma   90.00
#
_symmetry.space_group_name_H-M   'P 1'
#
loop_
_entity.id
_entity.type
_entity.pdbx_description
1 polymer ?
#
loop_
_entity_poly.entity_id
_entity_poly.type
_entity_poly.pdbx_seq_one_letter_code
_entity_poly.pdbx_strand_id
1 'polypeptide(L)'
;MKKSLLVKIATIVLFSFGSLSVIAGSFLLTKAASKTETAQIITDASRYPEIRNQNWSDIEPIKHFPLTIPDDAKAVRMAYSLGLMQGSSFLQIRFQQPPEQIQKLLSKYSKIASHQYQGGDTNDHSQQANGVPTTFFYTGESKTEAFPNTYEILVLKAQAQGQPGFKWNHGKSYGVAIDSSASEIVYWLEKW
;
A
#
# COMPACT_ATOMS: atom_id res chain seq x y z
N MET A 1 17.53 67.16 9.27
CA MET A 1 16.14 66.62 9.35
C MET A 1 16.14 65.40 10.27
N LYS A 2 15.54 65.54 11.46
CA LYS A 2 15.53 64.54 12.54
C LYS A 2 14.62 63.36 12.14
N LYS A 3 15.20 62.24 11.74
CA LYS A 3 14.44 60.98 11.59
C LYS A 3 13.95 60.58 12.98
N SER A 4 12.64 60.68 13.19
CA SER A 4 11.95 60.52 14.46
C SER A 4 12.28 59.17 15.10
N LEU A 5 12.61 59.19 16.40
CA LEU A 5 12.86 58.02 17.24
C LEU A 5 11.70 56.99 17.15
N LEU A 6 10.49 57.46 16.88
CA LEU A 6 9.29 56.66 16.66
C LEU A 6 9.42 55.70 15.46
N VAL A 7 10.11 56.11 14.39
CA VAL A 7 10.33 55.25 13.22
C VAL A 7 11.27 54.10 13.58
N LYS A 8 12.31 54.36 14.38
CA LYS A 8 13.22 53.31 14.84
C LYS A 8 12.54 52.31 15.79
N ILE A 9 11.69 52.79 16.69
CA ILE A 9 10.93 51.91 17.61
C ILE A 9 9.90 51.08 16.84
N ALA A 10 9.20 51.67 15.87
CA ALA A 10 8.25 50.95 15.03
C ALA A 10 8.92 49.84 14.19
N THR A 11 10.13 50.08 13.68
CA THR A 11 10.88 49.04 12.95
C THR A 11 11.33 47.88 13.85
N ILE A 12 11.75 48.16 15.09
CA ILE A 12 12.17 47.10 16.03
C ILE A 12 10.97 46.24 16.46
N VAL A 13 9.81 46.84 16.72
CA VAL A 13 8.59 46.08 17.08
C VAL A 13 8.10 45.21 15.91
N LEU A 14 8.16 45.70 14.66
CA LEU A 14 7.78 44.90 13.49
C LEU A 14 8.69 43.68 13.27
N PHE A 15 10.00 43.79 13.58
CA PHE A 15 10.92 42.66 13.49
C PHE A 15 10.83 41.70 14.69
N SER A 16 10.23 42.13 15.80
CA SER A 16 10.10 41.33 17.03
C SER A 16 8.84 40.44 17.06
N PHE A 17 7.82 40.76 16.26
CA PHE A 17 6.57 39.96 16.19
C PHE A 17 6.52 38.98 15.01
N GLY A 18 7.51 38.99 14.10
CA GLY A 18 7.61 38.02 13.00
C GLY A 18 8.22 36.67 13.39
N SER A 19 8.78 36.54 14.60
CA SER A 19 9.59 35.38 15.01
C SER A 19 8.90 34.41 15.98
N LEU A 20 7.63 34.60 16.34
CA LEU A 20 6.90 33.69 17.23
C LEU A 20 5.78 32.85 16.58
N SER A 21 5.55 32.96 15.26
CA SER A 21 4.58 32.13 14.54
C SER A 21 5.20 30.95 13.75
N VAL A 22 6.52 30.80 13.74
CA VAL A 22 7.20 29.75 12.96
C VAL A 22 7.31 28.41 13.72
N ILE A 23 7.18 28.39 15.05
CA ILE A 23 7.43 27.15 15.83
C ILE A 23 6.17 26.25 15.94
N ALA A 24 4.95 26.79 15.75
CA ALA A 24 3.72 25.98 15.74
C ALA A 24 3.32 25.46 14.34
N GLY A 25 3.79 26.11 13.26
CA GLY A 25 3.50 25.68 11.88
C GLY A 25 4.43 24.59 11.34
N SER A 26 5.56 24.35 12.02
CA SER A 26 6.60 23.43 11.55
C SER A 26 6.28 21.95 11.78
N PHE A 27 5.25 21.63 12.58
CA PHE A 27 4.82 20.24 12.77
C PHE A 27 3.74 19.80 11.76
N LEU A 28 3.15 20.73 10.98
CA LEU A 28 2.03 20.44 10.09
C LEU A 28 2.35 20.59 8.59
N LEU A 29 3.61 20.88 8.22
CA LEU A 29 3.98 21.10 6.81
C LEU A 29 5.07 20.16 6.26
N THR A 30 5.52 19.15 7.01
CA THR A 30 6.46 18.13 6.49
C THR A 30 5.81 16.99 5.70
N LYS A 31 4.48 17.00 5.48
CA LYS A 31 3.80 15.96 4.68
C LYS A 31 3.58 16.32 3.21
N ALA A 32 4.25 17.36 2.71
CA ALA A 32 4.04 17.86 1.35
C ALA A 32 5.36 18.09 0.58
N ALA A 33 6.32 17.16 0.65
CA ALA A 33 7.43 17.10 -0.32
C ALA A 33 8.25 15.79 -0.19
N SER A 34 7.65 14.64 -0.47
CA SER A 34 8.41 13.46 -0.89
C SER A 34 7.55 12.58 -1.81
N LYS A 35 7.88 12.57 -3.10
CA LYS A 35 7.37 11.57 -4.04
C LYS A 35 7.80 10.20 -3.51
N THR A 36 6.83 9.29 -3.45
CA THR A 36 6.87 7.98 -2.79
C THR A 36 6.81 8.04 -1.26
N GLU A 37 5.63 8.35 -0.70
CA GLU A 37 5.32 7.88 0.66
C GLU A 37 5.34 6.35 0.60
N THR A 38 6.42 5.73 1.10
CA THR A 38 6.42 4.30 1.42
C THR A 38 5.26 4.08 2.39
N ALA A 39 4.30 3.23 2.02
CA ALA A 39 3.19 2.97 2.92
C ALA A 39 3.73 2.43 4.24
N GLN A 40 3.30 3.05 5.33
CA GLN A 40 3.73 2.66 6.66
C GLN A 40 3.22 1.25 6.96
N ILE A 41 4.11 0.38 7.44
CA ILE A 41 3.74 -0.95 7.92
C ILE A 41 3.00 -0.79 9.24
N ILE A 42 1.77 -1.30 9.29
CA ILE A 42 0.90 -1.31 10.45
C ILE A 42 0.89 -2.73 11.02
N THR A 43 1.31 -2.90 12.26
CA THR A 43 1.36 -4.19 12.96
C THR A 43 0.22 -4.37 13.96
N ASP A 44 -0.51 -3.31 14.28
CA ASP A 44 -1.69 -3.36 15.14
C ASP A 44 -2.88 -3.99 14.38
N ALA A 45 -3.12 -5.28 14.63
CA ALA A 45 -4.21 -6.04 14.01
C ALA A 45 -5.60 -5.49 14.34
N SER A 46 -5.78 -4.73 15.43
CA SER A 46 -7.07 -4.15 15.80
C SER A 46 -7.54 -3.10 14.79
N ARG A 47 -6.61 -2.54 14.01
CA ARG A 47 -6.90 -1.60 12.92
C ARG A 47 -7.45 -2.28 11.67
N TYR A 48 -7.41 -3.61 11.58
CA TYR A 48 -7.85 -4.31 10.37
C TYR A 48 -9.28 -3.96 9.95
N PRO A 49 -10.31 -3.99 10.82
CA PRO A 49 -11.67 -3.67 10.42
C PRO A 49 -11.79 -2.25 9.86
N GLU A 50 -11.07 -1.28 10.42
CA GLU A 50 -11.12 0.12 9.97
C GLU A 50 -10.46 0.28 8.59
N ILE A 51 -9.38 -0.44 8.30
CA ILE A 51 -8.63 -0.40 7.03
C ILE A 51 -9.42 -1.13 5.94
N ARG A 52 -9.94 -2.31 6.27
CA ARG A 52 -10.75 -3.12 5.36
C ARG A 52 -12.00 -2.36 4.90
N ASN A 53 -12.64 -1.62 5.81
CA ASN A 53 -13.90 -0.94 5.51
C ASN A 53 -13.72 0.49 4.95
N GLN A 54 -12.49 0.89 4.61
CA GLN A 54 -12.27 2.12 3.83
C GLN A 54 -12.97 2.04 2.46
N ASN A 55 -13.20 3.20 1.86
CA ASN A 55 -13.82 3.27 0.54
C ASN A 55 -12.82 2.89 -0.57
N TRP A 56 -12.78 1.60 -0.91
CA TRP A 56 -11.99 1.05 -2.01
C TRP A 56 -12.71 1.22 -3.36
N SER A 57 -13.32 2.39 -3.59
CA SER A 57 -14.49 2.69 -4.46
C SER A 57 -14.50 2.18 -5.91
N ASP A 58 -13.38 1.69 -6.43
CA ASP A 58 -13.27 1.19 -7.81
C ASP A 58 -12.86 -0.30 -7.92
N ILE A 59 -12.63 -0.98 -6.80
CA ILE A 59 -12.24 -2.40 -6.77
C ILE A 59 -13.41 -3.22 -6.19
N GLU A 60 -14.15 -3.87 -7.08
CA GLU A 60 -15.03 -4.98 -6.69
C GLU A 60 -14.19 -6.07 -6.01
N PRO A 61 -14.74 -6.77 -5.03
CA PRO A 61 -14.78 -6.31 -3.66
C PRO A 61 -13.64 -6.95 -2.86
N ILE A 62 -13.29 -6.30 -1.76
CA ILE A 62 -12.50 -6.83 -0.64
C ILE A 62 -13.07 -8.15 -0.02
N LYS A 63 -13.96 -8.86 -0.70
CA LYS A 63 -14.57 -10.13 -0.29
C LYS A 63 -13.55 -11.27 -0.21
N HIS A 64 -12.45 -11.23 -0.97
CA HIS A 64 -11.42 -12.26 -0.83
C HIS A 64 -10.58 -12.06 0.44
N PHE A 65 -10.52 -10.83 0.96
CA PHE A 65 -9.96 -10.60 2.28
C PHE A 65 -10.87 -11.20 3.35
N PRO A 66 -10.29 -11.76 4.43
CA PRO A 66 -11.08 -12.34 5.51
C PRO A 66 -11.94 -11.26 6.19
N LEU A 67 -13.06 -11.62 6.83
CA LEU A 67 -13.89 -10.62 7.51
C LEU A 67 -13.21 -10.07 8.77
N THR A 68 -12.48 -10.94 9.47
CA THR A 68 -11.66 -10.64 10.63
C THR A 68 -10.28 -11.27 10.44
N ILE A 69 -9.25 -10.78 11.14
CA ILE A 69 -7.99 -11.51 11.23
C ILE A 69 -8.29 -12.82 12.00
N PRO A 70 -7.88 -14.00 11.50
CA PRO A 70 -8.05 -15.24 12.23
C PRO A 70 -7.38 -15.19 13.61
N ASP A 71 -8.01 -15.79 14.63
CA ASP A 71 -7.49 -15.78 16.02
C ASP A 71 -6.12 -16.48 16.14
N ASP A 72 -5.84 -17.42 15.24
CA ASP A 72 -4.58 -18.15 15.16
C ASP A 72 -3.51 -17.44 14.31
N ALA A 73 -3.82 -16.25 13.77
CA ALA A 73 -2.89 -15.50 12.93
C ALA A 73 -1.74 -14.91 13.74
N LYS A 74 -0.53 -15.00 13.17
CA LYS A 74 0.70 -14.43 13.76
C LYS A 74 1.34 -13.45 12.81
N ALA A 75 2.21 -12.59 13.35
CA ALA A 75 3.02 -11.66 12.57
C ALA A 75 2.19 -10.79 11.59
N VAL A 76 1.04 -10.30 12.04
CA VAL A 76 0.14 -9.49 11.22
C VAL A 76 0.84 -8.20 10.81
N ARG A 77 0.87 -7.94 9.51
CA ARG A 77 1.39 -6.71 8.89
C ARG A 77 0.40 -6.23 7.84
N MET A 78 0.12 -4.95 7.85
CA MET A 78 -0.79 -4.30 6.90
C MET A 78 -0.09 -3.09 6.30
N ALA A 79 -0.35 -2.82 5.03
CA ALA A 79 0.10 -1.62 4.34
C ALA A 79 -1.00 -1.19 3.37
N TYR A 80 -1.27 0.10 3.28
CA TYR A 80 -2.32 0.61 2.41
C TYR A 80 -2.09 2.05 1.97
N SER A 81 -2.63 2.39 0.81
CA SER A 81 -2.70 3.74 0.26
C SER A 81 -4.04 3.93 -0.46
N LEU A 82 -4.74 5.03 -0.17
CA LEU A 82 -6.05 5.33 -0.78
C LEU A 82 -5.95 6.04 -2.14
N GLY A 83 -4.74 6.36 -2.63
CA GLY A 83 -4.54 6.96 -3.95
C GLY A 83 -5.21 8.33 -4.13
N LEU A 84 -4.72 9.37 -3.45
CA LEU A 84 -5.21 10.73 -3.66
C LEU A 84 -4.66 11.32 -4.97
N MET A 85 -5.55 11.92 -5.78
CA MET A 85 -5.27 12.75 -6.96
C MET A 85 -4.18 12.22 -7.93
N GLN A 86 -4.43 11.05 -8.53
CA GLN A 86 -3.64 10.40 -9.62
C GLN A 86 -2.57 9.39 -9.18
N GLY A 87 -2.51 9.00 -7.90
CA GLY A 87 -1.66 7.90 -7.43
C GLY A 87 -2.32 6.52 -7.50
N SER A 88 -1.52 5.46 -7.51
CA SER A 88 -1.98 4.09 -7.29
C SER A 88 -2.63 3.96 -5.90
N SER A 89 -3.57 3.03 -5.77
CA SER A 89 -4.18 2.68 -4.49
C SER A 89 -4.01 1.21 -4.23
N PHE A 90 -3.68 0.83 -3.00
CA PHE A 90 -3.50 -0.57 -2.65
C PHE A 90 -3.90 -0.85 -1.21
N LEU A 91 -4.18 -2.12 -0.96
CA LEU A 91 -4.25 -2.72 0.37
C LEU A 91 -3.52 -4.05 0.32
N GLN A 92 -2.63 -4.26 1.28
CA GLN A 92 -1.93 -5.51 1.48
C GLN A 92 -1.98 -5.92 2.95
N ILE A 93 -2.29 -7.19 3.19
CA ILE A 93 -2.37 -7.76 4.54
C ILE A 93 -1.66 -9.09 4.53
N ARG A 94 -0.68 -9.21 5.41
CA ARG A 94 0.24 -10.33 5.53
C ARG A 94 0.15 -10.90 6.93
N PHE A 95 0.03 -12.21 7.04
CA PHE A 95 0.09 -12.91 8.32
C PHE A 95 0.42 -14.39 8.12
N GLN A 96 0.84 -15.02 9.21
CA GLN A 96 1.07 -16.45 9.29
C GLN A 96 -0.16 -17.16 9.87
N GLN A 97 -0.39 -18.40 9.44
CA GLN A 97 -1.40 -19.30 10.00
C GLN A 97 -0.83 -20.71 10.16
N PRO A 98 -1.51 -21.64 10.86
CA PRO A 98 -1.09 -23.04 10.91
C PRO A 98 -0.87 -23.60 9.50
N PRO A 99 0.19 -24.42 9.28
CA PRO A 99 0.54 -24.93 7.95
C PRO A 99 -0.62 -25.61 7.22
N GLU A 100 -1.47 -26.34 7.95
CA GLU A 100 -2.66 -26.99 7.39
C GLU A 100 -3.66 -25.98 6.80
N GLN A 101 -3.82 -24.81 7.42
CA GLN A 101 -4.69 -23.75 6.92
C GLN A 101 -4.08 -23.09 5.68
N ILE A 102 -2.77 -22.86 5.68
CA ILE A 102 -2.06 -22.31 4.51
C ILE A 102 -2.19 -23.25 3.31
N GLN A 103 -2.04 -24.57 3.51
CA GLN A 103 -2.25 -25.56 2.45
C GLN A 103 -3.68 -25.57 1.92
N LYS A 104 -4.69 -25.43 2.80
CA LYS A 104 -6.10 -25.29 2.38
C LYS A 104 -6.33 -24.02 1.58
N LEU A 105 -5.75 -22.89 2.01
CA LEU A 105 -5.86 -21.62 1.32
C LEU A 105 -5.18 -21.68 -0.05
N LEU A 106 -4.00 -22.30 -0.14
CA LEU A 106 -3.31 -22.53 -1.39
C LEU A 106 -4.17 -23.35 -2.36
N SER A 107 -4.62 -24.53 -1.92
CA SER A 107 -5.50 -25.39 -2.74
C SER A 107 -6.79 -24.68 -3.18
N LYS A 108 -7.37 -23.84 -2.31
CA LYS A 108 -8.55 -23.04 -2.64
C LYS A 108 -8.25 -22.01 -3.72
N TYR A 109 -7.21 -21.19 -3.53
CA TYR A 109 -6.93 -20.06 -4.40
C TYR A 109 -6.32 -20.48 -5.74
N SER A 110 -5.48 -21.52 -5.79
CA SER A 110 -4.93 -22.02 -7.06
C SER A 110 -6.03 -22.54 -7.99
N LYS A 111 -7.17 -23.01 -7.47
CA LYS A 111 -8.33 -23.45 -8.28
C LYS A 111 -9.12 -22.31 -8.92
N ILE A 112 -9.07 -21.11 -8.35
CA ILE A 112 -9.87 -19.96 -8.79
C ILE A 112 -9.01 -18.82 -9.33
N ALA A 113 -7.69 -18.95 -9.29
CA ALA A 113 -6.77 -17.98 -9.86
C ALA A 113 -6.89 -17.96 -11.38
N SER A 114 -6.91 -16.75 -11.94
CA SER A 114 -6.83 -16.53 -13.38
C SER A 114 -5.40 -16.61 -13.91
N HIS A 115 -4.42 -16.25 -13.07
CA HIS A 115 -2.99 -16.29 -13.38
C HIS A 115 -2.20 -16.70 -12.14
N GLN A 116 -1.03 -17.30 -12.37
CA GLN A 116 -0.12 -17.76 -11.33
C GLN A 116 1.31 -17.37 -11.67
N TYR A 117 2.05 -16.87 -10.68
CA TYR A 117 3.45 -16.48 -10.80
C TYR A 117 4.26 -17.00 -9.60
N GLN A 118 5.58 -17.11 -9.77
CA GLN A 118 6.52 -17.47 -8.71
C GLN A 118 7.32 -16.25 -8.29
N GLY A 119 7.14 -15.78 -7.04
CA GLY A 119 7.84 -14.62 -6.49
C GLY A 119 7.87 -13.42 -7.43
N GLY A 120 8.90 -12.57 -7.33
CA GLY A 120 9.25 -11.61 -8.38
C GLY A 120 8.58 -10.23 -8.30
N ASP A 121 8.94 -9.41 -9.28
CA ASP A 121 8.46 -8.03 -9.46
C ASP A 121 7.19 -8.02 -10.34
N THR A 122 6.19 -7.24 -9.92
CA THR A 122 4.94 -7.03 -10.67
C THR A 122 5.15 -6.53 -12.11
N ASN A 123 6.18 -5.72 -12.34
CA ASN A 123 6.53 -5.22 -13.66
C ASN A 123 6.99 -6.36 -14.57
N ASP A 124 7.80 -7.28 -14.05
CA ASP A 124 8.27 -8.45 -14.79
C ASP A 124 7.09 -9.36 -15.16
N HIS A 125 6.17 -9.60 -14.22
CA HIS A 125 4.94 -10.38 -14.49
C HIS A 125 4.10 -9.77 -15.60
N SER A 126 3.93 -8.45 -15.57
CA SER A 126 3.11 -7.72 -16.55
C SER A 126 3.70 -7.71 -17.96
N GLN A 127 5.03 -7.87 -18.09
CA GLN A 127 5.76 -7.88 -19.36
C GLN A 127 5.76 -9.26 -20.03
N GLN A 128 5.38 -10.33 -19.32
CA GLN A 128 5.24 -11.67 -19.91
C GLN A 128 4.11 -11.71 -20.96
N ALA A 129 4.16 -12.72 -21.84
CA ALA A 129 3.07 -12.94 -22.80
C ALA A 129 1.76 -13.22 -22.04
N ASN A 130 0.72 -12.41 -22.31
CA ASN A 130 -0.54 -12.40 -21.56
C ASN A 130 -0.38 -12.10 -20.06
N GLY A 131 0.74 -11.49 -19.67
CA GLY A 131 1.04 -11.09 -18.30
C GLY A 131 0.05 -10.06 -17.75
N VAL A 132 -0.21 -10.13 -16.45
CA VAL A 132 -1.03 -9.18 -15.71
C VAL A 132 -0.24 -8.66 -14.51
N PRO A 133 -0.41 -7.38 -14.12
CA PRO A 133 0.25 -6.85 -12.94
C PRO A 133 -0.28 -7.54 -11.69
N THR A 134 0.64 -7.88 -10.81
CA THR A 134 0.33 -8.43 -9.49
C THR A 134 0.19 -7.28 -8.49
N THR A 135 1.12 -7.17 -7.55
CA THR A 135 1.26 -6.10 -6.57
C THR A 135 2.74 -6.00 -6.17
N PHE A 136 3.16 -4.84 -5.68
CA PHE A 136 4.44 -4.73 -4.96
C PHE A 136 4.32 -5.33 -3.55
N PHE A 137 5.42 -5.78 -2.98
CA PHE A 137 5.48 -6.43 -1.67
C PHE A 137 5.60 -5.41 -0.52
N TYR A 138 4.57 -4.57 -0.37
CA TYR A 138 4.51 -3.48 0.61
C TYR A 138 4.62 -3.89 2.08
N THR A 139 4.28 -5.13 2.42
CA THR A 139 4.41 -5.70 3.78
C THR A 139 5.69 -6.51 3.97
N GLY A 140 6.53 -6.54 2.93
CA GLY A 140 7.87 -7.13 2.94
C GLY A 140 8.92 -6.21 3.55
N GLU A 141 10.14 -6.73 3.68
CA GLU A 141 11.31 -5.98 4.14
C GLU A 141 12.28 -5.68 2.99
N SER A 142 11.95 -6.12 1.77
CA SER A 142 12.79 -5.92 0.59
C SER A 142 12.76 -4.47 0.14
N LYS A 143 13.94 -3.91 -0.16
CA LYS A 143 14.08 -2.59 -0.79
C LYS A 143 13.54 -2.54 -2.22
N THR A 144 13.46 -3.70 -2.89
CA THR A 144 12.95 -3.78 -4.26
C THR A 144 11.44 -3.93 -4.32
N GLU A 145 10.78 -4.13 -3.17
CA GLU A 145 9.35 -4.44 -3.09
C GLU A 145 8.94 -5.63 -3.98
N ALA A 146 9.87 -6.53 -4.32
CA ALA A 146 9.59 -7.77 -5.02
C ALA A 146 9.29 -8.91 -4.03
N PHE A 147 8.42 -9.83 -4.42
CA PHE A 147 8.18 -11.03 -3.61
C PHE A 147 9.39 -11.97 -3.66
N PRO A 148 9.77 -12.61 -2.54
CA PRO A 148 10.72 -13.71 -2.56
C PRO A 148 10.25 -14.85 -3.48
N ASN A 149 11.19 -15.57 -4.09
CA ASN A 149 10.89 -16.71 -4.96
C ASN A 149 10.22 -17.89 -4.26
N THR A 150 10.02 -17.85 -2.94
CA THR A 150 9.25 -18.86 -2.20
C THR A 150 7.74 -18.66 -2.29
N TYR A 151 7.29 -17.47 -2.69
CA TYR A 151 5.88 -17.15 -2.82
C TYR A 151 5.28 -17.67 -4.13
N GLU A 152 4.10 -18.26 -4.04
CA GLU A 152 3.20 -18.47 -5.16
C GLU A 152 2.19 -17.32 -5.20
N ILE A 153 2.22 -16.51 -6.25
CA ILE A 153 1.32 -15.37 -6.43
C ILE A 153 0.15 -15.79 -7.31
N LEU A 154 -1.05 -15.68 -6.77
CA LEU A 154 -2.30 -16.14 -7.36
C LEU A 154 -3.21 -14.94 -7.65
N VAL A 155 -3.29 -14.55 -8.92
CA VAL A 155 -4.12 -13.42 -9.37
C VAL A 155 -5.54 -13.90 -9.60
N LEU A 156 -6.49 -13.47 -8.76
CA LEU A 156 -7.88 -13.88 -8.86
C LEU A 156 -8.59 -13.18 -10.01
N LYS A 157 -8.29 -11.90 -10.23
CA LYS A 157 -8.80 -11.14 -11.37
C LYS A 157 -7.87 -9.96 -11.65
N ALA A 158 -7.73 -9.64 -12.92
CA ALA A 158 -7.09 -8.43 -13.39
C ALA A 158 -7.97 -7.79 -14.48
N GLN A 159 -8.13 -6.48 -14.44
CA GLN A 159 -8.91 -5.71 -15.40
C GLN A 159 -8.09 -4.52 -15.87
N ALA A 160 -7.73 -4.56 -17.16
CA ALA A 160 -7.13 -3.43 -17.84
C ALA A 160 -8.14 -2.29 -18.02
N GLN A 161 -7.69 -1.06 -17.87
CA GLN A 161 -8.48 0.16 -18.17
C GLN A 161 -7.71 1.17 -19.02
N GLY A 162 -6.46 0.84 -19.39
CA GLY A 162 -5.60 1.72 -20.16
C GLY A 162 -5.75 1.53 -21.67
N GLN A 163 -4.96 2.32 -22.41
CA GLN A 163 -4.92 2.29 -23.87
C GLN A 163 -3.87 1.29 -24.39
N PRO A 164 -3.89 0.89 -25.67
CA PRO A 164 -2.80 0.13 -26.28
C PRO A 164 -1.44 0.79 -26.00
N GLY A 165 -0.45 0.00 -25.57
CA GLY A 165 0.86 0.49 -25.11
C GLY A 165 0.94 0.84 -23.62
N PHE A 166 -0.19 1.14 -22.96
CA PHE A 166 -0.29 1.44 -21.53
C PHE A 166 -1.50 0.72 -20.90
N LYS A 167 -1.70 -0.55 -21.27
CA LYS A 167 -2.92 -1.33 -20.97
C LYS A 167 -3.31 -1.34 -19.49
N TRP A 168 -2.32 -1.30 -18.61
CA TRP A 168 -2.50 -1.38 -17.16
C TRP A 168 -2.61 -0.02 -16.46
N ASN A 169 -2.43 1.09 -17.16
CA ASN A 169 -2.70 2.41 -16.58
C ASN A 169 -4.18 2.49 -16.17
N HIS A 170 -4.47 2.87 -14.92
CA HIS A 170 -5.81 2.79 -14.31
C HIS A 170 -6.39 1.37 -14.19
N GLY A 171 -5.58 0.36 -14.49
CA GLY A 171 -5.95 -1.04 -14.33
C GLY A 171 -6.06 -1.43 -12.87
N LYS A 172 -6.70 -2.57 -12.61
CA LYS A 172 -6.82 -3.12 -11.26
C LYS A 172 -6.60 -4.61 -11.26
N SER A 173 -6.02 -5.11 -10.18
CA SER A 173 -5.86 -6.53 -9.95
C SER A 173 -5.99 -6.83 -8.46
N TYR A 174 -6.34 -8.08 -8.13
CA TYR A 174 -6.37 -8.54 -6.75
C TYR A 174 -6.11 -10.04 -6.67
N GLY A 175 -5.64 -10.47 -5.51
CA GLY A 175 -5.46 -11.87 -5.23
C GLY A 175 -4.75 -12.15 -3.92
N VAL A 176 -4.01 -13.26 -3.91
CA VAL A 176 -3.19 -13.67 -2.76
C VAL A 176 -1.78 -14.03 -3.20
N ALA A 177 -0.81 -13.95 -2.30
CA ALA A 177 0.49 -14.57 -2.45
C ALA A 177 0.74 -15.47 -1.23
N ILE A 178 1.19 -16.70 -1.44
CA ILE A 178 1.32 -17.70 -0.39
C ILE A 178 2.73 -18.25 -0.37
N ASP A 179 3.37 -18.25 0.81
CA ASP A 179 4.61 -18.96 1.05
C ASP A 179 4.31 -20.13 1.99
N SER A 180 4.27 -21.34 1.43
CA SER A 180 4.00 -22.56 2.19
C SER A 180 5.11 -22.88 3.19
N SER A 181 6.36 -22.50 2.89
CA SER A 181 7.51 -22.77 3.76
C SER A 181 7.51 -21.87 5.00
N ALA A 182 7.05 -20.63 4.85
CA ALA A 182 6.89 -19.67 5.94
C ALA A 182 5.51 -19.75 6.62
N SER A 183 4.61 -20.62 6.15
CA SER A 183 3.21 -20.71 6.58
C SER A 183 2.51 -19.36 6.56
N GLU A 184 2.63 -18.68 5.42
CA GLU A 184 2.33 -17.27 5.28
C GLU A 184 1.42 -16.99 4.07
N ILE A 185 0.50 -16.04 4.25
CA ILE A 185 -0.36 -15.54 3.19
C ILE A 185 -0.37 -14.01 3.19
N VAL A 186 -0.39 -13.46 1.98
CA VAL A 186 -0.53 -12.03 1.69
C VAL A 186 -1.79 -11.87 0.85
N TYR A 187 -2.80 -11.19 1.40
CA TYR A 187 -3.97 -10.72 0.64
C TYR A 187 -3.66 -9.36 0.05
N TRP A 188 -4.01 -9.15 -1.21
CA TRP A 188 -3.75 -7.88 -1.87
C TRP A 188 -4.87 -7.46 -2.81
N LEU A 189 -5.01 -6.15 -2.98
CA LEU A 189 -5.72 -5.49 -4.05
C LEU A 189 -4.91 -4.26 -4.46
N GLU A 190 -4.87 -3.97 -5.75
CA GLU A 190 -4.13 -2.83 -6.28
C GLU A 190 -4.84 -2.23 -7.49
N LYS A 191 -4.81 -0.90 -7.55
CA LYS A 191 -5.18 -0.08 -8.71
C LYS A 191 -3.94 0.70 -9.14
N TRP A 192 -3.60 0.56 -10.41
CA TRP A 192 -2.40 1.06 -11.06
C TRP A 192 -2.63 2.43 -11.71
#